data_AF-A0A7V1XWR5-F1
#
_entry.id   AF-A0A7V1XWR5-F1
#
_cell.length_a   1.000
_cell.length_b   1.000
_cell.length_c   1.000
_cell.angle_alpha   90.00
_cell.angle_beta   90.00
_cell.angle_gamma   90.00
#
_symmetry.space_group_name_H-M   'P 1'
#
loop_
_entity.id
_entity.type
_entity.pdbx_description
1 polymer ?
#
loop_
_entity_poly.entity_id
_entity_poly.type
_entity_poly.pdbx_seq_one_letter_code
_entity_poly.pdbx_strand_id
1 'polypeptide(L)'
;MRKGFMDPMTRVARQRRARRGKSQEDGLTFIELLMAMTLLTIGLSAVLGLITMAMGTNNRNKKDTTAVLLAQNVVELLANVPASVDNRTIQLVDCAGNTWNISTTPGGAPLVSGTTNIDFTNAYTTDGYSMRYVTCGPPGQMAVYDVRWNLDHPGGNAFLKRVTVGARQMGGTEKSSAILFAMPVQIKTVIGI
;
A
#
# COMPACT_ATOMS: atom_id res chain seq x y z
N MET A 1 -60.41 64.13 21.76
CA MET A 1 -60.87 63.86 20.37
C MET A 1 -61.18 62.36 20.26
N ARG A 2 -62.36 62.04 19.72
CA ARG A 2 -62.91 60.75 19.23
C ARG A 2 -62.03 59.48 19.36
N LYS A 3 -62.48 58.45 20.08
CA LYS A 3 -63.33 57.31 19.62
C LYS A 3 -62.69 56.44 18.53
N GLY A 4 -62.41 55.18 18.89
CA GLY A 4 -62.40 53.99 18.04
C GLY A 4 -62.45 52.77 18.98
N PHE A 5 -63.61 52.19 19.30
CA PHE A 5 -64.46 51.33 18.46
C PHE A 5 -63.77 50.00 18.09
N MET A 6 -64.00 48.95 18.88
CA MET A 6 -64.63 47.69 18.41
C MET A 6 -64.84 46.69 19.57
N ASP A 7 -65.87 45.88 19.36
CA ASP A 7 -66.79 45.28 20.34
C ASP A 7 -66.28 44.12 21.22
N PRO A 8 -66.95 43.90 22.37
CA PRO A 8 -66.85 42.69 23.15
C PRO A 8 -67.84 41.62 22.63
N MET A 9 -67.36 40.65 21.86
CA MET A 9 -68.13 39.45 21.54
C MET A 9 -67.62 38.21 22.30
N THR A 10 -68.45 37.86 23.28
CA THR A 10 -68.98 36.50 23.49
C THR A 10 -68.06 35.44 24.11
N ARG A 11 -68.37 35.21 25.39
CA ARG A 11 -68.05 34.05 26.22
C ARG A 11 -68.23 32.69 25.53
N VAL A 12 -67.24 31.83 25.80
CA VAL A 12 -67.36 30.42 26.22
C VAL A 12 -68.03 29.44 25.24
N ALA A 13 -67.19 28.68 24.55
CA ALA A 13 -67.40 27.24 24.34
C ALA A 13 -66.01 26.59 24.21
N ARG A 14 -65.55 25.93 25.28
CA ARG A 14 -65.66 24.47 25.39
C ARG A 14 -64.55 23.77 24.59
N GLN A 15 -63.46 23.53 25.32
CA GLN A 15 -62.97 22.18 25.58
C GLN A 15 -62.40 21.38 24.39
N ARG A 16 -61.25 20.76 24.69
CA ARG A 16 -60.70 19.52 24.11
C ARG A 16 -59.68 19.71 22.99
N ARG A 17 -58.44 19.88 23.45
CA ARG A 17 -57.27 19.00 23.23
C ARG A 17 -56.07 19.92 22.97
N ALA A 18 -55.45 20.46 24.01
CA ALA A 18 -54.35 19.76 24.67
C ALA A 18 -54.09 18.34 24.11
N ARG A 19 -53.67 18.24 22.85
CA ARG A 19 -52.68 17.23 22.47
C ARG A 19 -51.34 17.75 22.99
N ARG A 20 -51.24 17.80 24.31
CA ARG A 20 -49.97 17.63 25.00
C ARG A 20 -49.57 16.23 24.55
N GLY A 21 -48.72 16.15 23.52
CA GLY A 21 -48.11 14.90 23.11
C GLY A 21 -47.61 14.30 24.41
N LYS A 22 -48.27 13.23 24.83
CA LYS A 22 -47.91 12.50 26.04
C LYS A 22 -46.53 11.97 25.68
N SER A 23 -45.48 12.65 26.14
CA SER A 23 -44.14 12.10 26.12
C SER A 23 -44.27 10.83 26.93
N GLN A 24 -44.38 9.70 26.22
CA GLN A 24 -44.26 8.40 26.82
C GLN A 24 -42.82 8.36 27.29
N GLU A 25 -42.62 8.62 28.58
CA GLU A 25 -41.38 8.29 29.24
C GLU A 25 -41.36 6.77 29.36
N ASP A 26 -41.01 6.11 28.26
CA ASP A 26 -40.71 4.69 28.24
C ASP A 26 -39.32 4.55 28.88
N GLY A 27 -39.31 4.19 30.15
CA GLY A 27 -38.09 3.85 30.87
C GLY A 27 -37.44 2.60 30.26
N LEU A 28 -36.10 2.61 30.16
CA LEU A 28 -35.34 1.45 29.73
C LEU A 28 -35.52 0.30 30.73
N THR A 29 -35.91 -0.87 30.21
CA THR A 29 -36.04 -2.06 31.06
C THR A 29 -34.66 -2.63 31.39
N PHE A 30 -34.49 -3.24 32.57
CA PHE A 30 -33.21 -3.86 32.96
C PHE A 30 -32.72 -4.90 31.95
N ILE A 31 -33.63 -5.64 31.33
CA ILE A 31 -33.31 -6.65 30.32
C ILE A 31 -32.80 -6.02 29.01
N GLU A 32 -33.33 -4.86 28.64
CA GLU A 32 -32.89 -4.11 27.45
C GLU A 32 -31.48 -3.56 27.65
N LEU A 33 -31.15 -3.09 28.86
CA LEU A 33 -29.80 -2.66 29.22
C LEU A 33 -28.80 -3.84 29.16
N LEU A 34 -29.19 -5.02 29.65
CA LEU A 34 -28.36 -6.22 29.60
C LEU A 34 -28.11 -6.69 28.16
N MET A 35 -29.16 -6.72 27.33
CA MET A 35 -29.01 -7.04 25.91
C MET A 35 -28.14 -6.00 25.19
N ALA A 36 -28.35 -4.71 25.43
CA ALA A 36 -27.53 -3.64 24.86
C ALA A 36 -26.04 -3.77 25.23
N MET A 37 -25.73 -4.10 26.48
CA MET A 37 -24.35 -4.33 26.93
C MET A 37 -23.71 -5.54 26.22
N THR A 38 -24.45 -6.65 26.05
CA THR A 38 -23.91 -7.82 25.33
C THR A 38 -23.67 -7.53 23.84
N LEU A 39 -24.56 -6.80 23.18
CA LEU A 39 -24.38 -6.41 21.78
C LEU A 39 -23.22 -5.42 21.63
N LEU A 40 -23.04 -4.51 22.59
CA LEU A 40 -21.92 -3.57 22.61
C LEU A 40 -20.58 -4.31 22.75
N THR A 41 -20.46 -5.28 23.65
CA THR A 41 -19.21 -6.02 23.85
C THR A 41 -18.86 -6.87 22.63
N ILE A 42 -19.84 -7.52 22.00
CA ILE A 42 -19.65 -8.26 20.74
C ILE A 42 -19.21 -7.31 19.62
N GLY A 43 -19.87 -6.16 19.50
CA GLY A 43 -19.54 -5.14 18.49
C GLY A 43 -18.11 -4.61 18.64
N LEU A 44 -17.71 -4.24 19.86
CA LEU A 44 -16.35 -3.75 20.14
C LEU A 44 -15.27 -4.81 19.87
N SER A 45 -15.56 -6.08 20.21
CA SER A 45 -14.66 -7.20 19.94
C SER A 45 -14.42 -7.39 18.43
N ALA A 46 -15.49 -7.29 17.63
CA ALA A 46 -15.39 -7.38 16.18
C ALA A 46 -14.56 -6.22 15.57
N VAL A 47 -14.72 -5.00 16.08
CA VAL A 47 -13.97 -3.82 15.61
C VAL A 47 -12.47 -3.96 15.85
N LEU A 48 -12.05 -4.50 17.01
CA LEU A 48 -10.63 -4.76 17.29
C LEU A 48 -10.03 -5.75 16.28
N GLY A 49 -10.79 -6.79 15.90
CA GLY A 49 -10.39 -7.72 14.84
C GLY A 49 -10.13 -7.01 13.52
N LEU A 50 -11.04 -6.13 13.09
CA LEU A 50 -10.88 -5.35 11.86
C LEU A 50 -9.67 -4.40 11.91
N ILE A 51 -9.43 -3.74 13.05
CA ILE A 51 -8.29 -2.82 13.21
C ILE A 51 -6.95 -3.55 13.02
N THR A 52 -6.78 -4.72 13.65
CA THR A 52 -5.54 -5.50 13.51
C THR A 52 -5.30 -5.97 12.07
N MET A 53 -6.35 -6.41 11.38
CA MET A 53 -6.28 -6.80 9.97
C MET A 53 -5.96 -5.60 9.06
N ALA A 54 -6.57 -4.43 9.33
CA ALA A 54 -6.31 -3.20 8.59
C ALA A 54 -4.85 -2.73 8.77
N MET A 55 -4.31 -2.79 9.98
CA MET A 55 -2.89 -2.48 10.25
C MET A 55 -1.95 -3.42 9.50
N GLY A 56 -2.23 -4.73 9.51
CA GLY A 56 -1.45 -5.72 8.76
C GLY A 56 -1.45 -5.44 7.25
N THR A 57 -2.62 -5.12 6.70
CA THR A 57 -2.80 -4.78 5.28
C THR A 57 -2.06 -3.50 4.92
N ASN A 58 -2.15 -2.46 5.75
CA ASN A 58 -1.45 -1.20 5.51
C ASN A 58 0.07 -1.36 5.53
N ASN A 59 0.59 -2.16 6.46
CA ASN A 59 2.03 -2.45 6.52
C ASN A 59 2.52 -3.20 5.27
N ARG A 60 1.72 -4.15 4.77
CA ARG A 60 2.00 -4.84 3.50
C ARG A 60 2.00 -3.86 2.33
N ASN A 61 0.97 -3.02 2.22
CA ASN A 61 0.86 -2.04 1.14
C ASN A 61 2.04 -1.06 1.13
N LYS A 62 2.53 -0.66 2.31
CA LYS A 62 3.73 0.19 2.43
C LYS A 62 4.98 -0.50 1.84
N LYS A 63 5.15 -1.79 2.12
CA LYS A 63 6.28 -2.59 1.60
C LYS A 63 6.19 -2.75 0.09
N ASP A 64 5.01 -3.08 -0.43
CA ASP A 64 4.78 -3.26 -1.86
C ASP A 64 4.99 -1.94 -2.62
N THR A 65 4.47 -0.83 -2.10
CA THR A 65 4.67 0.51 -2.68
C THR A 65 6.15 0.89 -2.73
N THR A 66 6.90 0.57 -1.68
CA THR A 66 8.35 0.84 -1.63
C THR A 66 9.11 -0.03 -2.62
N ALA A 67 8.74 -1.31 -2.77
CA ALA A 67 9.32 -2.18 -3.79
C ALA A 67 9.05 -1.68 -5.21
N VAL A 68 7.83 -1.20 -5.50
CA VAL A 68 7.49 -0.56 -6.78
C VAL A 68 8.37 0.67 -7.03
N LEU A 69 8.48 1.57 -6.06
CA LEU A 69 9.28 2.78 -6.20
C LEU A 69 10.76 2.47 -6.45
N LEU A 70 11.31 1.46 -5.78
CA LEU A 70 12.69 1.02 -6.00
C LEU A 70 12.88 0.42 -7.39
N ALA A 71 11.96 -0.43 -7.84
CA ALA A 71 12.02 -0.99 -9.18
C ALA A 71 11.92 0.11 -10.26
N GLN A 72 11.04 1.10 -10.06
CA GLN A 72 10.90 2.26 -10.95
C GLN A 72 12.19 3.07 -11.02
N ASN A 73 12.81 3.37 -9.88
CA ASN A 73 14.06 4.13 -9.84
C ASN A 73 15.17 3.41 -10.64
N VAL A 74 15.32 2.09 -10.46
CA VAL A 74 16.30 1.31 -11.25
C VAL A 74 15.98 1.30 -12.73
N VAL A 75 14.69 1.19 -13.10
CA VAL A 75 14.26 1.31 -14.50
C VAL A 75 14.62 2.68 -15.06
N GLU A 76 14.38 3.77 -14.34
CA GLU A 76 14.69 5.13 -14.77
C GLU A 76 16.20 5.35 -14.94
N LEU A 77 17.00 4.83 -14.01
CA LEU A 77 18.47 4.87 -14.12
C LEU A 77 18.95 4.11 -15.36
N LEU A 78 18.41 2.91 -15.61
CA LEU A 78 18.75 2.12 -16.79
C LEU A 78 18.23 2.75 -18.08
N ALA A 79 17.07 3.42 -18.04
CA ALA A 79 16.49 4.14 -19.17
C ALA A 79 17.26 5.41 -19.55
N ASN A 80 18.01 5.99 -18.62
CA ASN A 80 18.88 7.13 -18.89
C ASN A 80 20.16 6.73 -19.65
N VAL A 81 20.42 5.44 -19.84
CA VAL A 81 21.53 4.96 -20.67
C VAL A 81 20.96 4.57 -22.05
N PRO A 82 21.48 5.18 -23.14
CA PRO A 82 21.03 4.84 -24.49
C PRO A 82 21.15 3.34 -24.75
N ALA A 83 20.19 2.77 -25.50
CA ALA A 83 20.16 1.34 -25.79
C ALA A 83 21.45 0.86 -26.49
N SER A 84 22.10 1.73 -27.28
CA SER A 84 23.35 1.43 -27.98
C SER A 84 24.60 1.36 -27.08
N VAL A 85 24.48 1.58 -25.77
CA VAL A 85 25.60 1.59 -24.83
C VAL A 85 25.48 0.45 -23.81
N ASP A 86 26.28 -0.60 -24.03
CA ASP A 86 26.22 -1.86 -23.29
C ASP A 86 27.32 -2.05 -22.23
N ASN A 87 28.17 -1.06 -21.99
CA ASN A 87 29.26 -1.20 -21.03
C ASN A 87 29.39 0.05 -20.15
N ARG A 88 28.26 0.46 -19.55
CA ARG A 88 28.26 1.47 -18.51
C ARG A 88 27.87 0.86 -17.18
N THR A 89 28.42 1.45 -16.14
CA THR A 89 28.07 1.15 -14.76
C THR A 89 27.52 2.40 -14.14
N ILE A 90 26.31 2.30 -13.58
CA ILE A 90 25.67 3.37 -12.82
C ILE A 90 25.83 3.05 -11.35
N GLN A 91 26.03 4.06 -10.51
CA GLN A 91 26.14 3.86 -9.07
C GLN A 91 24.89 4.36 -8.36
N LEU A 92 24.38 3.55 -7.44
CA LEU A 92 23.29 3.91 -6.55
C LEU A 92 23.74 3.75 -5.10
N VAL A 93 23.63 4.81 -4.33
CA VAL A 93 23.95 4.78 -2.89
C VAL A 93 22.66 4.58 -2.10
N ASP A 94 22.67 3.63 -1.18
CA ASP A 94 21.55 3.39 -0.28
C ASP A 94 21.67 4.18 1.03
N CYS A 95 20.65 4.06 1.89
CA CYS A 95 20.59 4.83 3.12
C CYS A 95 21.50 4.29 4.24
N ALA A 96 22.12 3.13 4.04
CA ALA A 96 23.18 2.61 4.90
C ALA A 96 24.58 3.04 4.40
N GLY A 97 24.67 3.78 3.29
CA GLY A 97 25.92 4.22 2.68
C GLY A 97 26.56 3.17 1.76
N ASN A 98 25.86 2.06 1.45
CA ASN A 98 26.38 1.08 0.51
C ASN A 98 26.26 1.65 -0.90
N THR A 99 27.33 1.51 -1.69
CA THR A 99 27.33 1.86 -3.11
C THR A 99 27.12 0.61 -3.95
N TRP A 100 26.06 0.60 -4.74
CA TRP A 100 25.67 -0.50 -5.61
C TRP A 100 25.99 -0.15 -7.07
N ASN A 101 26.74 -1.03 -7.73
CA ASN A 101 27.08 -0.91 -9.14
C ASN A 101 25.98 -1.58 -9.99
N ILE A 102 25.38 -0.82 -10.89
CA ILE A 102 24.35 -1.26 -11.82
C ILE A 102 24.97 -1.42 -13.20
N SER A 103 25.16 -2.68 -13.62
CA SER A 103 25.66 -3.00 -14.96
C SER A 103 24.59 -2.76 -16.01
N THR A 104 24.95 -2.11 -17.13
CA THR A 104 24.09 -1.96 -18.31
C THR A 104 24.36 -3.00 -19.40
N THR A 105 25.27 -3.94 -19.18
CA THR A 105 25.57 -4.98 -20.16
C THR A 105 24.42 -5.96 -20.32
N PRO A 106 24.07 -6.40 -21.54
CA PRO A 106 23.05 -7.42 -21.76
C PRO A 106 23.33 -8.68 -20.94
N GLY A 107 22.28 -9.27 -20.40
CA GLY A 107 22.30 -10.33 -19.42
C GLY A 107 21.76 -9.89 -18.07
N GLY A 108 22.05 -10.67 -17.04
CA GLY A 108 21.82 -10.28 -15.66
C GLY A 108 21.14 -11.34 -14.82
N ALA A 109 20.30 -10.89 -13.89
CA ALA A 109 19.65 -11.77 -12.94
C ALA A 109 18.84 -12.87 -13.66
N PRO A 110 18.81 -14.09 -13.10
CA PRO A 110 18.14 -15.21 -13.74
C PRO A 110 16.66 -14.93 -13.92
N LEU A 111 16.12 -15.38 -15.05
CA LEU A 111 14.70 -15.28 -15.37
C LEU A 111 14.02 -16.62 -15.12
N VAL A 112 12.73 -16.58 -14.75
CA VAL A 112 11.92 -17.80 -14.64
C VAL A 112 11.76 -18.39 -16.03
N SER A 113 12.11 -19.66 -16.19
CA SER A 113 12.09 -20.37 -17.47
C SER A 113 10.76 -20.21 -18.21
N GLY A 114 10.83 -19.92 -19.51
CA GLY A 114 9.65 -19.66 -20.35
C GLY A 114 8.97 -18.31 -20.10
N THR A 115 9.52 -17.45 -19.25
CA THR A 115 9.01 -16.11 -18.99
C THR A 115 10.12 -15.06 -19.10
N THR A 116 9.73 -13.79 -18.96
CA THR A 116 10.64 -12.65 -18.83
C THR A 116 10.62 -12.06 -17.42
N ASN A 117 10.21 -12.82 -16.39
CA ASN A 117 10.17 -12.37 -15.01
C ASN A 117 11.46 -12.74 -14.28
N ILE A 118 11.93 -11.89 -13.37
CA ILE A 118 13.06 -12.22 -12.49
C ILE A 118 12.72 -13.42 -11.62
N ASP A 119 13.63 -14.38 -11.55
CA ASP A 119 13.58 -15.51 -10.64
C ASP A 119 14.29 -15.20 -9.31
N PHE A 120 13.49 -15.06 -8.27
CA PHE A 120 13.92 -14.79 -6.90
C PHE A 120 14.22 -16.05 -6.09
N THR A 121 13.99 -17.25 -6.64
CA THR A 121 14.33 -18.53 -6.00
C THR A 121 15.82 -18.83 -6.07
N ASN A 122 16.50 -18.29 -7.08
CA ASN A 122 17.96 -18.37 -7.20
C ASN A 122 18.65 -17.59 -6.08
N ALA A 123 19.79 -18.13 -5.64
CA ALA A 123 20.67 -17.48 -4.70
C ALA A 123 20.99 -16.05 -5.15
N TYR A 124 21.09 -15.15 -4.19
CA TYR A 124 21.48 -13.77 -4.44
C TYR A 124 22.94 -13.71 -4.91
N THR A 125 23.21 -13.06 -6.06
CA THR A 125 24.56 -12.91 -6.63
C THR A 125 24.90 -11.44 -6.81
N THR A 126 26.05 -10.98 -6.32
CA THR A 126 26.47 -9.56 -6.32
C THR A 126 27.03 -9.07 -7.65
N ASP A 127 26.70 -9.69 -8.78
CA ASP A 127 27.39 -9.50 -10.07
C ASP A 127 26.97 -8.23 -10.82
N GLY A 128 26.58 -7.16 -10.11
CA GLY A 128 26.12 -5.92 -10.72
C GLY A 128 24.78 -6.05 -11.47
N TYR A 129 23.99 -7.07 -11.12
CA TYR A 129 22.60 -7.30 -11.56
C TYR A 129 21.61 -7.52 -10.42
N SER A 130 22.11 -7.42 -9.19
CA SER A 130 21.29 -7.41 -8.00
C SER A 130 21.87 -6.48 -6.94
N MET A 131 21.02 -6.02 -6.05
CA MET A 131 21.40 -5.22 -4.90
C MET A 131 20.50 -5.53 -3.70
N ARG A 132 21.04 -5.32 -2.49
CA ARG A 132 20.27 -5.30 -1.25
C ARG A 132 20.10 -3.87 -0.80
N TYR A 133 19.07 -3.21 -1.33
CA TYR A 133 18.83 -1.81 -1.06
C TYR A 133 18.27 -1.60 0.35
N VAL A 134 18.96 -0.80 1.16
CA VAL A 134 18.49 -0.41 2.49
C VAL A 134 17.72 0.90 2.40
N THR A 135 16.44 0.89 2.80
CA THR A 135 15.59 2.08 2.80
C THR A 135 15.93 3.05 3.92
N CYS A 136 15.75 4.33 3.65
CA CYS A 136 15.90 5.40 4.63
C CYS A 136 14.78 5.29 5.68
N GLY A 137 15.17 5.22 6.95
CA GLY A 137 14.24 5.22 8.08
C GLY A 137 14.99 5.41 9.40
N PRO A 138 14.27 5.63 10.50
CA PRO A 138 14.87 5.68 11.82
C PRO A 138 15.67 4.40 12.12
N PRO A 139 16.72 4.46 12.96
CA PRO A 139 17.45 3.26 13.40
C PRO A 139 16.47 2.19 13.92
N GLY A 140 16.62 0.95 13.43
CA GLY A 140 15.73 -0.17 13.77
C GLY A 140 14.45 -0.28 12.92
N GLN A 141 14.17 0.66 12.01
CA GLN A 141 13.04 0.59 11.05
C GLN A 141 13.48 0.52 9.59
N MET A 142 14.79 0.40 9.35
CA MET A 142 15.32 0.22 8.00
C MET A 142 14.92 -1.15 7.46
N ALA A 143 14.31 -1.16 6.28
CA ALA A 143 13.97 -2.37 5.57
C ALA A 143 14.99 -2.62 4.46
N VAL A 144 15.34 -3.88 4.24
CA VAL A 144 16.23 -4.32 3.16
C VAL A 144 15.37 -4.89 2.04
N TYR A 145 15.67 -4.54 0.80
CA TYR A 145 14.98 -5.05 -0.40
C TYR A 145 15.97 -5.75 -1.32
N ASP A 146 15.60 -6.93 -1.80
CA ASP A 146 16.31 -7.66 -2.87
C ASP A 146 15.78 -7.12 -4.20
N VAL A 147 16.59 -6.34 -4.88
CA VAL A 147 16.28 -5.74 -6.18
C VAL A 147 17.19 -6.37 -7.21
N ARG A 148 16.63 -6.85 -8.32
CA ARG A 148 17.36 -7.56 -9.37
C ARG A 148 16.92 -7.09 -10.73
N TRP A 149 17.81 -7.09 -11.71
CA TRP A 149 17.47 -6.69 -13.07
C TRP A 149 18.11 -7.60 -14.12
N ASN A 150 17.46 -7.65 -15.27
CA ASN A 150 17.90 -8.36 -16.45
C ASN A 150 17.69 -7.47 -17.68
N LEU A 151 18.68 -7.47 -18.55
CA LEU A 151 18.77 -6.66 -19.75
C LEU A 151 18.85 -7.59 -20.95
N ASP A 152 18.02 -7.36 -21.96
CA ASP A 152 18.00 -8.18 -23.17
C ASP A 152 17.72 -7.33 -24.40
N HIS A 153 18.18 -7.78 -25.57
CA HIS A 153 17.88 -7.17 -26.86
C HIS A 153 16.73 -7.94 -27.52
N PRO A 154 15.47 -7.49 -27.40
CA PRO A 154 14.35 -8.17 -28.04
C PRO A 154 14.58 -8.33 -29.55
N GLY A 155 14.55 -9.58 -30.00
CA GLY A 155 14.78 -9.92 -31.42
C GLY A 155 16.22 -9.72 -31.88
N GLY A 156 17.19 -9.60 -30.98
CA GLY A 156 18.61 -9.36 -31.31
C GLY A 156 18.90 -7.94 -31.80
N ASN A 157 17.97 -7.00 -31.64
CA ASN A 157 18.13 -5.62 -32.08
C ASN A 157 18.93 -4.80 -31.06
N ALA A 158 20.17 -4.44 -31.37
CA ALA A 158 21.05 -3.62 -30.53
C ALA A 158 20.52 -2.18 -30.29
N PHE A 159 19.48 -1.76 -31.01
CA PHE A 159 18.84 -0.45 -30.85
C PHE A 159 17.66 -0.46 -29.89
N LEU A 160 17.23 -1.65 -29.44
CA LEU A 160 16.15 -1.83 -28.48
C LEU A 160 16.66 -2.65 -27.30
N LYS A 161 16.57 -2.11 -26.10
CA LYS A 161 16.92 -2.81 -24.87
C LYS A 161 15.67 -3.00 -24.02
N ARG A 162 15.31 -4.26 -23.76
CA ARG A 162 14.28 -4.61 -22.79
C ARG A 162 14.92 -4.68 -21.41
N VAL A 163 14.33 -3.96 -20.48
CA VAL A 163 14.74 -3.93 -19.07
C VAL A 163 13.65 -4.59 -18.26
N THR A 164 14.03 -5.62 -17.50
CA THR A 164 13.18 -6.25 -16.50
C THR A 164 13.79 -5.99 -15.14
N VAL A 165 13.05 -5.37 -14.23
CA VAL A 165 13.47 -5.14 -12.85
C VAL A 165 12.46 -5.77 -11.91
N GLY A 166 12.95 -6.54 -10.95
CA GLY A 166 12.15 -7.08 -9.86
C GLY A 166 12.61 -6.51 -8.53
N ALA A 167 11.68 -6.34 -7.59
CA ALA A 167 11.99 -5.97 -6.21
C ALA A 167 11.11 -6.72 -5.21
N ARG A 168 11.70 -7.17 -4.10
CA ARG A 168 10.97 -7.74 -2.95
C ARG A 168 11.62 -7.33 -1.63
N GLN A 169 10.83 -7.23 -0.56
CA GLN A 169 11.39 -7.01 0.77
C GLN A 169 12.09 -8.28 1.28
N MET A 170 13.29 -8.12 1.85
CA MET A 170 14.00 -9.16 2.59
C MET A 170 13.66 -9.08 4.08
N GLY A 171 13.51 -10.23 4.75
CA GLY A 171 13.30 -10.28 6.20
C GLY A 171 11.85 -10.51 6.65
N GLY A 172 10.91 -10.75 5.74
CA GLY A 172 9.79 -11.63 6.06
C GLY A 172 10.34 -13.04 6.09
N THR A 173 10.55 -13.63 7.27
CA THR A 173 11.08 -14.99 7.40
C THR A 173 10.30 -15.91 6.48
N GLU A 174 10.98 -16.57 5.53
CA GLU A 174 10.37 -17.45 4.51
C GLU A 174 9.52 -18.60 5.09
N LYS A 175 9.48 -18.73 6.42
CA LYS A 175 8.75 -19.76 7.18
C LYS A 175 7.74 -19.23 8.21
N SER A 176 7.60 -17.92 8.41
CA SER A 176 6.72 -17.38 9.46
C SER A 176 5.68 -16.43 8.88
N SER A 177 4.51 -16.99 8.59
CA SER A 177 3.27 -16.36 8.14
C SER A 177 3.19 -16.09 6.63
N ALA A 178 2.56 -17.03 5.91
CA ALA A 178 2.08 -16.87 4.53
C ALA A 178 1.22 -15.60 4.32
N ILE A 179 0.70 -15.01 5.40
CA ILE A 179 -0.12 -13.79 5.40
C ILE A 179 0.74 -12.51 5.20
N LEU A 180 2.03 -12.57 5.50
CA LEU A 180 2.98 -11.44 5.40
C LEU A 180 3.93 -11.55 4.21
N PHE A 181 3.80 -12.60 3.40
CA PHE A 181 4.53 -12.75 2.16
C PHE A 181 4.05 -11.71 1.14
N ALA A 182 4.90 -10.73 0.85
CA ALA A 182 4.72 -9.83 -0.27
C ALA A 182 5.23 -10.53 -1.54
N MET A 183 4.37 -10.61 -2.56
CA MET A 183 4.83 -11.10 -3.87
C MET A 183 5.88 -10.13 -4.43
N PRO A 184 6.92 -10.63 -5.11
CA PRO A 184 7.87 -9.75 -5.78
C PRO A 184 7.17 -8.87 -6.81
N VAL A 185 7.49 -7.58 -6.79
CA VAL A 185 7.07 -6.64 -7.83
C VAL A 185 7.97 -6.85 -9.04
N GLN A 186 7.42 -6.77 -10.24
CA GLN A 186 8.14 -6.90 -11.50
C GLN A 186 7.71 -5.76 -12.44
N ILE A 187 8.67 -4.98 -12.93
CA ILE A 187 8.46 -3.90 -13.90
C ILE A 187 9.26 -4.22 -15.15
N LYS A 188 8.65 -4.00 -16.32
CA LYS A 188 9.27 -4.21 -17.62
C LYS A 188 9.09 -2.99 -18.48
N THR A 189 10.16 -2.60 -19.16
CA THR A 189 10.11 -1.55 -20.17
C THR A 189 11.01 -1.89 -21.35
N VAL A 190 10.80 -1.20 -22.46
CA VAL A 190 11.69 -1.23 -23.63
C VAL A 190 12.22 0.18 -23.81
N ILE A 191 13.53 0.30 -23.86
CA ILE A 191 14.26 1.54 -24.14
C ILE A 191 14.79 1.44 -25.57
N GLY A 192 14.58 2.49 -26.35
CA GLY A 192 15.14 2.64 -27.68
C GLY A 192 16.23 3.69 -27.70
N ILE A 193 16.94 3.75 -28.83
CA ILE A 193 17.71 4.93 -29.23
C ILE A 193 16.81 6.11 -29.62
#